data_AF-A0A1Y0NDL9-F1
#
_entry.id   AF-A0A1Y0NDL9-F1
#
_cell.length_a   1.000
_cell.length_b   1.000
_cell.length_c   1.000
_cell.angle_alpha   90.00
_cell.angle_beta   90.00
_cell.angle_gamma   90.00
#
_symmetry.space_group_name_H-M   'P 1'
#
loop_
_entity.id
_entity.type
_entity.pdbx_description
1 polymer ?
#
loop_
_entity_poly.entity_id
_entity_poly.type
_entity_poly.pdbx_seq_one_letter_code
_entity_poly.pdbx_strand_id
1 'polypeptide(L)'
;MSRATLQDALQHHFGCDANAVSIETASGNAPVVKVGRQRVHVSFSYEKDWAFIALDMHSPIGIDVTFINHEAEWLEECVRVAKDFLPPAISRKIEGLAGLERATAFAEEWALHEAKLKCMGLPLQEWTSELEVRLSGMRSGSLGDIEGFMVAYARKVN
;
A
#
# COMPACT_ATOMS: atom_id res chain seq x y z
N MET A 1 6.13 -13.34 5.89
CA MET A 1 5.07 -14.28 5.44
C MET A 1 5.62 -15.24 4.40
N SER A 2 5.34 -16.55 4.49
CA SER A 2 5.78 -17.54 3.49
C SER A 2 4.77 -17.66 2.32
N ARG A 3 5.22 -18.12 1.15
CA ARG A 3 4.32 -18.39 0.00
C ARG A 3 3.24 -19.42 0.33
N ALA A 4 3.55 -20.43 1.14
CA ALA A 4 2.60 -21.44 1.58
C ALA A 4 1.49 -20.82 2.47
N THR A 5 1.87 -19.96 3.42
CA THR A 5 0.92 -19.23 4.28
C THR A 5 -0.02 -18.36 3.46
N LEU A 6 0.50 -17.66 2.45
CA LEU A 6 -0.31 -16.86 1.55
C LEU A 6 -1.29 -17.72 0.74
N GLN A 7 -0.82 -18.85 0.20
CA GLN A 7 -1.66 -19.73 -0.59
C GLN A 7 -2.81 -20.31 0.25
N ASP A 8 -2.53 -20.71 1.49
CA ASP A 8 -3.53 -21.19 2.45
C ASP A 8 -4.57 -20.12 2.80
N ALA A 9 -4.12 -18.89 3.09
CA ALA A 9 -5.01 -17.76 3.37
C ALA A 9 -5.95 -17.45 2.17
N LEU A 10 -5.42 -17.51 0.94
CA LEU A 10 -6.22 -17.29 -0.27
C LEU A 10 -7.21 -18.43 -0.51
N GLN A 11 -6.81 -19.68 -0.33
CA GLN A 11 -7.71 -20.84 -0.44
C GLN A 11 -8.87 -20.73 0.55
N HIS A 12 -8.56 -20.39 1.80
CA HIS A 12 -9.58 -20.18 2.83
C HIS A 12 -10.53 -19.02 2.47
N HIS A 13 -9.98 -17.89 2.01
CA HIS A 13 -10.77 -16.72 1.61
C HIS A 13 -11.74 -17.02 0.44
N PHE A 14 -11.27 -17.74 -0.58
CA PHE A 14 -12.08 -18.07 -1.76
C PHE A 14 -12.92 -19.35 -1.60
N GLY A 15 -12.76 -20.09 -0.49
CA GLY A 15 -13.46 -21.35 -0.24
C GLY A 15 -13.20 -22.41 -1.32
N CYS A 16 -11.98 -22.45 -1.88
CA CYS A 16 -11.64 -23.30 -3.01
C CYS A 16 -10.57 -24.35 -2.66
N ASP A 17 -10.53 -25.43 -3.44
CA ASP A 17 -9.60 -26.53 -3.24
C ASP A 17 -8.14 -26.09 -3.32
N ALA A 18 -7.24 -26.86 -2.69
CA ALA A 18 -5.82 -26.54 -2.59
C ALA A 18 -5.12 -26.29 -3.95
N ASN A 19 -5.62 -26.92 -5.01
CA ASN A 19 -5.08 -26.80 -6.37
C ASN A 19 -5.71 -25.67 -7.20
N ALA A 20 -6.73 -24.98 -6.67
CA ALA A 20 -7.43 -23.92 -7.39
C ALA A 20 -6.71 -22.57 -7.32
N VAL A 21 -5.90 -22.32 -6.28
CA VAL A 21 -5.10 -21.08 -6.17
C VAL A 21 -3.68 -21.31 -6.66
N SER A 22 -3.25 -20.54 -7.66
CA SER A 22 -1.84 -20.46 -8.06
C SER A 22 -1.28 -19.05 -7.86
N ILE A 23 -0.04 -18.98 -7.37
CA ILE A 23 0.70 -17.73 -7.18
C ILE A 23 1.93 -17.79 -8.08
N GLU A 24 1.96 -16.99 -9.13
CA GLU A 24 3.07 -16.90 -10.07
C GLU A 24 3.94 -15.69 -9.71
N THR A 25 5.23 -15.94 -9.46
CA THR A 25 6.20 -14.89 -9.15
C THR A 25 7.28 -14.88 -10.22
N ALA A 26 7.57 -13.72 -10.81
CA ALA A 26 8.72 -13.51 -11.67
C ALA A 26 9.60 -12.41 -11.06
N SER A 27 10.92 -12.56 -11.12
CA SER A 27 11.85 -11.56 -10.60
C SER A 27 11.56 -10.19 -11.22
N GLY A 28 11.51 -9.15 -10.39
CA GLY A 28 11.18 -7.78 -10.82
C GLY A 28 9.71 -7.52 -11.16
N ASN A 29 8.81 -8.49 -11.02
CA ASN A 29 7.38 -8.32 -11.30
C ASN A 29 6.53 -8.56 -10.06
N ALA A 30 5.39 -7.86 -9.98
CA ALA A 30 4.38 -8.12 -8.97
C ALA A 30 3.84 -9.57 -9.09
N PRO A 31 3.58 -10.27 -7.97
CA PRO A 31 2.99 -11.60 -8.00
C PRO A 31 1.63 -11.60 -8.70
N VAL A 32 1.35 -12.64 -9.48
CA VAL A 32 0.05 -12.87 -10.12
C VAL A 32 -0.66 -14.00 -9.39
N VAL A 33 -1.85 -13.72 -8.86
CA VAL A 33 -2.71 -14.74 -8.24
C VAL A 33 -3.76 -15.18 -9.26
N LYS A 34 -4.00 -16.48 -9.36
CA LYS A 34 -5.11 -17.06 -10.12
C LYS A 34 -5.96 -17.92 -9.22
N VAL A 35 -7.28 -17.84 -9.38
CA VAL A 35 -8.26 -18.72 -8.77
C VAL A 35 -8.99 -19.44 -9.90
N GLY A 36 -8.73 -20.74 -10.04
CA GLY A 36 -9.09 -21.52 -11.23
C GLY A 36 -8.44 -20.94 -12.48
N ARG A 37 -9.24 -20.37 -13.40
CA ARG A 37 -8.78 -19.73 -14.64
C ARG A 37 -8.77 -18.21 -14.57
N GLN A 38 -9.32 -17.62 -13.50
CA GLN A 38 -9.46 -16.17 -13.37
C GLN A 38 -8.23 -15.59 -12.69
N ARG A 39 -7.70 -14.49 -13.25
CA ARG A 39 -6.67 -13.69 -12.56
C ARG A 39 -7.32 -12.82 -11.49
N VAL A 40 -6.63 -12.70 -10.37
CA VAL A 40 -6.96 -11.82 -9.26
C VAL A 40 -5.86 -10.77 -9.16
N HIS A 41 -6.24 -9.51 -9.12
CA HIS A 41 -5.32 -8.43 -8.81
C HIS A 41 -5.00 -8.51 -7.32
N VAL A 42 -3.71 -8.54 -7.01
CA VAL A 42 -3.24 -8.64 -5.63
C VAL A 42 -2.20 -7.57 -5.35
N SER A 43 -2.22 -7.07 -4.12
CA SER A 43 -1.16 -6.23 -3.59
C SER A 43 -0.80 -6.68 -2.18
N PHE A 44 0.48 -6.54 -1.85
CA PHE A 44 1.06 -6.94 -0.58
C PHE A 44 1.72 -5.73 0.06
N SER A 45 1.54 -5.60 1.36
CA SER A 45 2.39 -4.75 2.18
C SER A 45 2.67 -5.43 3.51
N TYR A 46 3.87 -5.21 4.03
CA TYR A 46 4.30 -5.75 5.30
C TYR A 46 5.09 -4.68 6.01
N GLU A 47 4.85 -4.55 7.31
CA GLU A 47 5.56 -3.63 8.17
C GLU A 47 5.62 -4.28 9.55
N LYS A 48 6.84 -4.40 10.11
CA LYS A 48 7.10 -5.17 11.33
C LYS A 48 6.50 -6.59 11.26
N ASP A 49 5.64 -6.93 12.20
CA ASP A 49 5.01 -8.25 12.34
C ASP A 49 3.67 -8.38 11.57
N TRP A 50 3.24 -7.31 10.89
CA TRP A 50 1.99 -7.27 10.14
C TRP A 50 2.20 -7.47 8.65
N ALA A 51 1.25 -8.20 8.05
CA ALA A 51 1.15 -8.34 6.60
C ALA A 51 -0.30 -8.11 6.17
N PHE A 52 -0.48 -7.24 5.18
CA PHE A 52 -1.75 -6.93 4.58
C PHE A 52 -1.78 -7.38 3.12
N ILE A 53 -2.93 -7.90 2.70
CA ILE A 53 -3.18 -8.39 1.35
C ILE A 53 -4.46 -7.75 0.86
N ALA A 54 -4.39 -7.04 -0.26
CA ALA A 54 -5.58 -6.58 -0.97
C ALA A 54 -5.82 -7.44 -2.21
N LEU A 55 -7.09 -7.74 -2.47
CA LEU A 55 -7.56 -8.55 -3.58
C LEU A 55 -8.68 -7.82 -4.32
N ASP A 56 -8.61 -7.78 -5.65
CA ASP A 56 -9.70 -7.31 -6.50
C ASP A 56 -9.80 -8.19 -7.76
N MET A 57 -11.02 -8.59 -8.11
CA MET A 57 -11.28 -9.51 -9.22
C MET A 57 -11.31 -8.83 -10.59
N HIS A 58 -11.33 -7.49 -10.64
CA HIS A 58 -11.68 -6.71 -11.82
C HIS A 58 -10.70 -5.59 -12.15
N SER A 59 -10.08 -5.00 -11.14
CA SER A 59 -9.24 -3.81 -11.32
C SER A 59 -7.91 -3.96 -10.58
N PRO A 60 -6.81 -3.36 -11.10
CA PRO A 60 -5.60 -3.20 -10.32
C PRO A 60 -5.88 -2.56 -8.96
N ILE A 61 -5.26 -3.13 -7.93
CA ILE A 61 -5.37 -2.72 -6.54
C ILE A 61 -3.98 -2.60 -5.93
N GLY A 62 -3.83 -1.67 -5.00
CA GLY A 62 -2.65 -1.46 -4.19
C GLY A 62 -3.05 -1.37 -2.72
N ILE A 63 -2.24 -1.93 -1.84
CA ILE A 63 -2.35 -1.76 -0.38
C ILE A 63 -1.00 -1.37 0.16
N ASP A 64 -1.02 -0.50 1.15
CA ASP A 64 0.16 -0.20 1.93
C ASP A 64 -0.14 -0.05 3.41
N VAL A 65 0.88 -0.31 4.24
CA VAL A 65 0.83 -0.20 5.69
C VAL A 65 2.04 0.57 6.17
N THR A 66 1.82 1.53 7.06
CA THR A 66 2.89 2.32 7.69
C THR A 66 2.70 2.31 9.20
N PHE A 67 3.76 1.97 9.94
CA PHE A 67 3.76 2.04 11.39
C PHE A 67 3.75 3.51 11.87
N ILE A 68 2.88 3.84 12.82
CA ILE A 68 2.75 5.18 13.38
C ILE A 68 3.83 5.37 14.46
N ASN A 69 5.03 5.77 14.05
CA ASN A 69 6.13 6.11 14.96
C ASN A 69 6.17 7.62 15.25
N HIS A 70 6.11 7.99 16.53
CA HIS A 70 6.10 9.38 17.02
C HIS A 70 7.39 9.77 17.75
N GLU A 71 8.44 8.96 17.65
CA GLU A 71 9.78 9.30 18.14
C GLU A 71 10.32 10.53 17.37
N ALA A 72 10.94 11.46 18.09
CA ALA A 72 11.33 12.76 17.52
C ALA A 72 12.31 12.64 16.35
N GLU A 73 13.31 11.76 16.46
CA GLU A 73 14.31 11.54 15.40
C GLU A 73 13.66 10.99 14.11
N TRP A 74 12.71 10.07 14.27
CA TRP A 74 11.95 9.50 13.17
C TRP A 74 11.05 10.55 12.49
N LEU A 75 10.40 11.40 13.27
CA LEU A 75 9.52 12.45 12.73
C LEU A 75 10.26 13.47 11.86
N GLU A 76 11.53 13.77 12.15
CA GLU A 76 12.35 14.64 11.31
C GLU A 76 12.70 13.97 9.97
N GLU A 77 12.94 12.66 9.98
CA GLU A 77 13.10 11.87 8.75
C GLU A 77 11.81 11.83 7.93
N CYS A 78 10.66 11.61 8.56
CA CYS A 78 9.35 11.67 7.91
C CYS A 78 9.12 13.00 7.18
N VAL A 79 9.51 14.14 7.78
CA VAL A 79 9.36 15.45 7.13
C VAL A 79 10.24 15.55 5.89
N ARG A 80 11.47 15.02 5.92
CA ARG A 80 12.35 14.98 4.73
C ARG A 80 11.74 14.10 3.64
N VAL A 81 11.33 12.88 3.97
CA VAL A 81 10.70 11.94 3.03
C VAL A 81 9.42 12.55 2.43
N ALA A 82 8.59 13.21 3.24
CA ALA A 82 7.38 13.87 2.75
C ALA A 82 7.69 14.98 1.74
N LYS A 83 8.80 15.70 1.88
CA LYS A 83 9.22 16.76 0.93
C LYS A 83 9.65 16.19 -0.42
N ASP A 84 10.32 15.04 -0.42
CA ASP A 84 10.86 14.44 -1.64
C ASP A 84 9.80 13.64 -2.42
N PHE A 85 8.81 13.05 -1.73
CA PHE A 85 7.92 12.04 -2.33
C PHE A 85 6.42 12.39 -2.32
N LEU A 86 5.97 13.32 -1.47
CA LEU A 86 4.56 13.70 -1.39
C LEU A 86 4.30 15.05 -2.05
N PRO A 87 3.04 15.33 -2.48
CA PRO A 87 2.69 16.63 -3.02
C PRO A 87 3.04 17.78 -2.07
N PRO A 88 3.54 18.94 -2.57
CA PRO A 88 3.98 20.05 -1.72
C PRO A 88 2.92 20.58 -0.75
N ALA A 89 1.63 20.46 -1.08
CA ALA A 89 0.55 20.83 -0.18
C ALA A 89 0.46 19.88 1.03
N ILE A 90 0.62 18.58 0.79
CA ILE A 90 0.58 17.53 1.82
C ILE A 90 1.84 17.59 2.69
N SER A 91 3.01 17.73 2.07
CA SER A 91 4.29 17.86 2.78
C SER A 91 4.27 19.05 3.77
N ARG A 92 3.82 20.23 3.32
CA ARG A 92 3.67 21.41 4.19
C ARG A 92 2.66 21.21 5.32
N LYS A 93 1.56 20.50 5.06
CA LYS A 93 0.58 20.15 6.10
C LYS A 93 1.23 19.30 7.18
N ILE A 94 1.99 18.26 6.80
CA ILE A 94 2.69 17.38 7.74
C ILE A 94 3.73 18.17 8.55
N GLU A 95 4.53 19.01 7.90
CA GLU A 95 5.55 19.84 8.55
C GLU A 95 4.95 20.77 9.62
N GLY A 96 3.74 21.28 9.40
CA GLY A 96 3.03 22.14 10.34
C GLY A 96 2.44 21.43 11.58
N LEU A 97 2.42 20.10 11.61
CA LEU A 97 1.93 19.30 12.74
C LEU A 97 3.07 18.94 13.70
N ALA A 98 2.77 18.41 14.89
CA ALA A 98 3.76 17.96 15.86
C ALA A 98 3.36 16.63 16.52
N GLY A 99 4.36 15.93 17.09
CA GLY A 99 4.17 14.72 17.87
C GLY A 99 3.35 13.64 17.14
N LEU A 100 2.37 13.08 17.84
CA LEU A 100 1.51 12.02 17.31
C LEU A 100 0.68 12.49 16.11
N GLU A 101 0.22 13.73 16.06
CA GLU A 101 -0.56 14.25 14.94
C GLU A 101 0.27 14.27 13.64
N ARG A 102 1.55 14.65 13.75
CA ARG A 102 2.50 14.57 12.63
C ARG A 102 2.73 13.13 12.21
N ALA A 103 2.96 12.22 13.17
CA ALA A 103 3.19 10.81 12.90
C ALA A 103 2.02 10.19 12.14
N THR A 104 0.80 10.40 12.62
CA THR A 104 -0.42 9.86 12.01
C THR A 104 -0.65 10.44 10.62
N ALA A 105 -0.50 11.76 10.45
CA ALA A 105 -0.68 12.41 9.16
C ALA A 105 0.36 11.93 8.13
N PHE A 106 1.62 11.77 8.54
CA PHE A 106 2.64 11.20 7.66
C PHE A 106 2.31 9.76 7.28
N ALA A 107 2.00 8.91 8.27
CA ALA A 107 1.72 7.50 8.01
C ALA A 107 0.51 7.30 7.07
N GLU A 108 -0.52 8.13 7.20
CA GLU A 108 -1.69 8.08 6.31
C GLU A 108 -1.35 8.49 4.88
N GLU A 109 -0.70 9.63 4.70
CA GLU A 109 -0.38 10.15 3.38
C GLU A 109 0.69 9.30 2.68
N TRP A 110 1.63 8.74 3.45
CA TRP A 110 2.63 7.79 2.97
C TRP A 110 1.99 6.48 2.49
N ALA A 111 1.19 5.84 3.34
CA ALA A 111 0.48 4.62 2.96
C ALA A 111 -0.42 4.84 1.74
N LEU A 112 -1.11 5.98 1.66
CA LEU A 112 -1.91 6.33 0.48
C LEU A 112 -1.07 6.48 -0.79
N HIS A 113 0.10 7.12 -0.69
CA HIS A 113 1.00 7.31 -1.81
C HIS A 113 1.56 5.97 -2.31
N GLU A 114 2.10 5.13 -1.42
CA GLU A 114 2.64 3.82 -1.80
C GLU A 114 1.54 2.87 -2.31
N ALA A 115 0.34 2.90 -1.73
CA ALA A 115 -0.79 2.13 -2.25
C ALA A 115 -1.12 2.53 -3.69
N LYS A 116 -1.10 3.83 -4.03
CA LYS A 116 -1.33 4.30 -5.41
C LYS A 116 -0.21 3.87 -6.36
N LEU A 117 1.05 3.95 -5.95
CA LEU A 117 2.18 3.46 -6.74
C LEU A 117 2.08 1.96 -7.00
N LYS A 118 1.81 1.16 -5.96
CA LYS A 118 1.59 -0.29 -6.05
C LYS A 118 0.43 -0.64 -6.98
N CYS A 119 -0.69 0.09 -6.89
CA CYS A 119 -1.83 -0.08 -7.77
C CYS A 119 -1.47 0.13 -9.26
N MET A 120 -0.49 0.99 -9.55
CA MET A 120 -0.01 1.25 -10.92
C MET A 120 1.18 0.39 -11.34
N GLY A 121 1.69 -0.46 -10.45
CA GLY A 121 2.92 -1.22 -10.69
C GLY A 121 4.15 -0.32 -10.84
N LEU A 122 4.17 0.82 -10.15
CA LEU A 122 5.31 1.74 -10.15
C LEU A 122 6.22 1.50 -8.94
N PRO A 123 7.54 1.67 -9.11
CA PRO A 123 8.45 1.70 -7.97
C PRO A 123 8.24 2.99 -7.16
N LEU A 124 8.83 3.03 -5.96
CA LEU A 124 8.97 4.29 -5.23
C LEU A 124 9.78 5.29 -6.07
N GLN A 125 9.26 6.50 -6.22
CA GLN A 125 9.85 7.56 -7.01
C GLN A 125 9.47 8.92 -6.43
N GLU A 126 10.39 9.87 -6.50
CA GLU A 126 10.17 11.23 -6.02
C GLU A 126 8.96 11.89 -6.69
N TRP A 127 8.36 12.84 -5.97
CA TRP A 127 7.19 13.55 -6.44
C TRP A 127 7.52 14.40 -7.67
N THR A 128 6.63 14.33 -8.66
CA THR A 128 6.55 15.32 -9.75
C THR A 128 5.08 15.62 -10.03
N SER A 129 4.81 16.75 -10.69
CA SER A 129 3.46 17.09 -11.16
C SER A 129 2.86 16.01 -12.05
N GLU A 130 3.68 15.38 -12.90
CA GLU A 130 3.25 14.34 -13.82
C GLU A 130 2.87 13.06 -13.07
N LEU A 131 3.65 12.70 -12.04
CA LEU A 131 3.32 11.57 -11.17
C LEU A 131 2.00 11.84 -10.45
N GLU A 132 1.83 13.02 -9.86
CA GLU A 132 0.59 13.38 -9.15
C GLU A 132 -0.65 13.27 -10.05
N VAL A 133 -0.59 13.81 -11.27
CA VAL A 133 -1.68 13.70 -12.25
C VAL A 133 -1.95 12.23 -12.56
N ARG A 134 -0.90 11.43 -12.77
CA ARG A 134 -1.03 9.99 -13.04
C ARG A 134 -1.67 9.23 -11.88
N LEU A 135 -1.42 9.65 -10.64
CA LEU A 135 -1.98 9.04 -9.44
C LEU A 135 -3.39 9.54 -9.08
N SER A 136 -3.82 10.69 -9.60
CA SER A 136 -5.09 11.35 -9.24
C SER A 136 -6.37 10.60 -9.66
N GLY A 137 -6.30 9.79 -10.72
CA GLY A 137 -7.45 9.07 -11.29
C GLY A 137 -7.88 7.80 -10.53
N MET A 138 -7.31 7.54 -9.35
CA MET A 138 -7.60 6.33 -8.56
C MET A 138 -8.61 6.59 -7.46
N ARG A 139 -9.38 5.57 -7.12
CA ARG A 139 -10.14 5.54 -5.87
C ARG A 139 -9.21 5.01 -4.79
N SER A 140 -8.83 5.86 -3.85
CA SER A 140 -8.00 5.49 -2.71
C SER A 140 -8.65 5.91 -1.39
N GLY A 141 -8.27 5.26 -0.30
CA GLY A 141 -8.74 5.61 1.04
C GLY A 141 -7.89 4.95 2.12
N SER A 142 -7.93 5.54 3.31
CA SER A 142 -7.42 4.92 4.52
C SER A 142 -8.44 3.92 5.07
N LEU A 143 -7.96 2.76 5.54
CA LEU A 143 -8.72 1.81 6.34
C LEU A 143 -8.64 2.15 7.83
N GLY A 144 -7.86 3.17 8.20
CA GLY A 144 -7.66 3.65 9.56
C GLY A 144 -6.43 3.04 10.24
N ASP A 145 -6.31 3.37 11.52
CA ASP A 145 -5.32 2.79 12.43
C ASP A 145 -5.78 1.39 12.87
N ILE A 146 -4.96 0.39 12.54
CA ILE A 146 -5.09 -0.99 12.97
C ILE A 146 -3.87 -1.32 13.82
N GLU A 147 -4.04 -1.27 15.15
CA GLU A 147 -3.00 -1.61 16.14
C GLU A 147 -1.70 -0.79 16.03
N GLY A 148 -1.80 0.51 15.76
CA GLY A 148 -0.67 1.42 15.58
C GLY A 148 -0.11 1.43 14.16
N PHE A 149 -0.83 0.84 13.21
CA PHE A 149 -0.48 0.82 11.79
C PHE A 149 -1.54 1.52 10.97
N MET A 150 -1.14 2.52 10.20
CA MET A 150 -2.01 3.16 9.25
C MET A 150 -2.04 2.33 7.97
N VAL A 151 -3.22 1.88 7.58
CA VAL A 151 -3.40 1.03 6.39
C VAL A 151 -4.18 1.79 5.34
N ALA A 152 -3.71 1.79 4.10
CA ALA A 152 -4.38 2.47 3.01
C ALA A 152 -4.47 1.58 1.76
N TYR A 153 -5.47 1.84 0.94
CA TYR A 153 -5.66 1.15 -0.33
C TYR A 153 -5.82 2.14 -1.48
N ALA A 154 -5.53 1.67 -2.69
CA ALA A 154 -5.83 2.36 -3.94
C ALA A 154 -6.33 1.35 -4.97
N ARG A 155 -7.27 1.78 -5.80
CA ARG A 155 -7.84 0.97 -6.88
C ARG A 155 -8.02 1.83 -8.11
N LYS A 156 -7.69 1.28 -9.28
CA LYS A 156 -7.97 1.94 -10.55
C LYS A 156 -9.47 1.98 -10.82
N VAL A 157 -10.02 3.17 -11.09
CA VAL A 157 -11.40 3.32 -11.57
C VAL A 157 -11.35 3.12 -13.08
N ASN A 158 -12.13 2.16 -13.58
CA ASN A 158 -12.31 1.90 -15.01
C ASN A 158 -13.35 2.84 -15.59
#